data_AF-A0A7D5P1U2-F1
#
_entry.id   AF-A0A7D5P1U2-F1
#
_cell.length_a   1.000
_cell.length_b   1.000
_cell.length_c   1.000
_cell.angle_alpha   90.00
_cell.angle_beta   90.00
_cell.angle_gamma   90.00
#
_symmetry.space_group_name_H-M   'P 1'
#
loop_
_entity.id
_entity.type
_entity.pdbx_description
1 polymer ?
#
loop_
_entity_poly.entity_id
_entity_poly.type
_entity_poly.pdbx_seq_one_letter_code
_entity_poly.pdbx_strand_id
1 'polypeptide(L)'
;MPVDPETATIALVSLCGAVAVAVVTRRHYEPPPRDGEDEPPEPVFEAVVFFVLAGGLFAGLGYAIATVGRWGTLGRVATLLFSLVGCYSAYATYTGRIADDADPASALMGVVSATVLGVYPPILFALAQL
;
A
#
# COMPACT_ATOMS: atom_id res chain seq x y z
N MET A 1 -19.16 15.91 -12.29
CA MET A 1 -18.44 16.77 -11.33
C MET A 1 -16.95 16.66 -11.64
N PRO A 2 -16.19 17.75 -11.72
CA PRO A 2 -14.74 17.67 -11.83
C PRO A 2 -14.19 16.99 -10.57
N VAL A 3 -13.37 15.96 -10.74
CA VAL A 3 -12.67 15.31 -9.63
C VAL A 3 -11.58 16.25 -9.16
N ASP A 4 -11.53 16.54 -7.86
CA ASP A 4 -10.46 17.39 -7.33
C ASP A 4 -9.10 16.68 -7.39
N PRO A 5 -7.98 17.43 -7.53
CA PRO A 5 -6.65 16.83 -7.70
C PRO A 5 -6.21 15.93 -6.54
N GLU A 6 -6.65 16.22 -5.31
CA GLU A 6 -6.35 15.42 -4.12
C GLU A 6 -7.01 14.03 -4.25
N THR A 7 -8.31 13.98 -4.53
CA THR A 7 -9.07 12.73 -4.76
C THR A 7 -8.50 11.93 -5.94
N ALA A 8 -8.18 12.58 -7.06
CA ALA A 8 -7.59 11.90 -8.22
C ALA A 8 -6.24 11.25 -7.87
N THR A 9 -5.42 11.95 -7.09
CA THR A 9 -4.12 11.45 -6.65
C THR A 9 -4.26 10.30 -5.67
N ILE A 10 -5.19 10.39 -4.71
CA ILE A 10 -5.47 9.30 -3.78
C ILE A 10 -5.85 8.04 -4.55
N ALA A 11 -6.78 8.17 -5.50
CA ALA A 11 -7.20 7.05 -6.35
C ALA A 11 -6.03 6.45 -7.14
N LEU A 12 -5.17 7.27 -7.76
CA LEU A 12 -4.02 6.80 -8.53
C LEU A 12 -3.01 6.03 -7.66
N VAL A 13 -2.61 6.60 -6.51
CA VAL A 13 -1.66 5.93 -5.60
C VAL A 13 -2.25 4.64 -5.04
N SER A 14 -3.54 4.65 -4.67
CA SER A 14 -4.24 3.46 -4.18
C SER A 14 -4.31 2.37 -5.24
N LEU A 15 -4.65 2.72 -6.49
CA LEU A 15 -4.73 1.79 -7.60
C LEU A 15 -3.36 1.19 -7.90
N CYS A 16 -2.30 2.00 -7.97
CA CYS A 16 -0.95 1.51 -8.19
C CYS A 16 -0.50 0.55 -7.07
N GLY A 17 -0.75 0.89 -5.81
CA GLY A 17 -0.46 0.03 -4.67
C GLY A 17 -1.24 -1.28 -4.73
N ALA A 18 -2.54 -1.21 -5.01
CA ALA A 18 -3.42 -2.37 -5.12
C ALA A 18 -3.00 -3.31 -6.27
N VAL A 19 -2.64 -2.75 -7.43
CA VAL A 19 -2.08 -3.53 -8.56
C VAL A 19 -0.79 -4.22 -8.12
N ALA A 20 0.11 -3.53 -7.42
CA ALA A 20 1.35 -4.13 -6.95
C ALA A 20 1.09 -5.29 -5.97
N VAL A 21 0.14 -5.13 -5.03
CA VAL A 21 -0.29 -6.24 -4.14
C VAL A 21 -0.86 -7.41 -4.94
N ALA A 22 -1.72 -7.14 -5.93
CA ALA A 22 -2.29 -8.19 -6.78
C ALA A 22 -1.22 -8.95 -7.57
N VAL A 23 -0.23 -8.23 -8.11
CA VAL A 23 0.91 -8.82 -8.83
C VAL A 23 1.76 -9.68 -7.89
N VAL A 24 2.07 -9.19 -6.69
CA VAL A 24 2.81 -9.97 -5.67
C VAL A 24 2.03 -11.23 -5.31
N THR A 25 0.72 -11.11 -5.09
CA THR A 25 -0.16 -12.26 -4.80
C THR A 25 -0.09 -13.28 -5.93
N ARG A 26 -0.23 -12.85 -7.19
CA ARG A 26 -0.17 -13.77 -8.34
C ARG A 26 1.17 -14.49 -8.50
N ARG A 27 2.25 -13.88 -8.03
CA ARG A 27 3.62 -14.35 -8.28
C ARG A 27 4.23 -15.14 -7.13
N HIS A 28 3.80 -14.87 -5.90
CA HIS A 28 4.49 -15.35 -4.71
C HIS A 28 3.58 -16.01 -3.68
N TYR A 29 2.25 -15.82 -3.77
CA TYR A 29 1.32 -16.47 -2.86
C TYR A 29 0.95 -17.86 -3.37
N GLU A 30 1.12 -18.86 -2.52
CA GLU A 30 0.70 -20.24 -2.78
C GLU A 30 -0.56 -20.54 -1.95
N PRO A 31 -1.74 -20.63 -2.58
CA PRO A 31 -2.97 -20.96 -1.87
C PRO A 31 -2.97 -22.42 -1.44
N PRO A 32 -3.71 -22.78 -0.38
CA PRO A 32 -3.87 -24.18 -0.01
C PRO A 32 -4.51 -24.96 -1.17
N PRO A 33 -4.09 -26.21 -1.41
CA PRO A 33 -4.71 -27.07 -2.41
C PRO A 33 -6.18 -27.32 -2.05
N ARG A 34 -7.00 -27.56 -3.07
CA ARG A 34 -8.41 -27.94 -2.87
C ARG A 34 -8.49 -29.36 -2.31
N ASP A 35 -9.58 -29.66 -1.61
CA ASP A 35 -9.80 -30.99 -1.06
C ASP A 35 -9.74 -32.06 -2.16
N GLY A 36 -8.73 -32.93 -2.08
CA GLY A 36 -8.50 -34.01 -3.05
C GLY A 36 -7.68 -33.64 -4.29
N GLU A 37 -7.11 -32.44 -4.34
CA GLU A 37 -6.14 -32.01 -5.38
C GLU A 37 -4.72 -31.97 -4.79
N ASP A 38 -3.73 -32.47 -5.54
CA ASP A 38 -2.32 -32.47 -5.10
C ASP A 38 -1.59 -31.15 -5.40
N GLU A 39 -2.06 -30.39 -6.40
CA GLU A 39 -1.44 -29.12 -6.82
C GLU A 39 -2.25 -27.91 -6.34
N PRO A 40 -1.59 -26.86 -5.82
CA PRO A 40 -2.26 -25.63 -5.44
C PRO A 40 -2.80 -24.91 -6.69
N PRO A 41 -4.03 -24.37 -6.64
CA PRO A 41 -4.59 -23.64 -7.77
C PRO A 41 -3.85 -22.31 -7.99
N GLU A 42 -4.04 -21.73 -9.18
CA GLU A 42 -3.58 -20.37 -9.42
C GLU A 42 -4.29 -19.36 -8.49
N PRO A 43 -3.57 -18.43 -7.84
CA PRO A 43 -4.11 -17.47 -6.86
C PRO A 43 -4.84 -16.28 -7.50
N VAL A 44 -5.71 -16.53 -8.47
CA VAL A 44 -6.46 -15.47 -9.19
C VAL A 44 -7.48 -14.81 -8.28
N PHE A 45 -8.20 -15.62 -7.50
CA PHE A 45 -9.25 -15.12 -6.61
C PHE A 45 -8.66 -14.25 -5.51
N GLU A 46 -7.61 -14.72 -4.84
CA GLU A 46 -6.90 -14.03 -3.78
C GLU A 46 -6.30 -12.72 -4.30
N ALA A 47 -5.75 -12.72 -5.52
CA ALA A 47 -5.24 -11.49 -6.13
C ALA A 47 -6.33 -10.44 -6.33
N VAL A 48 -7.55 -10.83 -6.74
CA VAL A 48 -8.70 -9.90 -6.87
C VAL A 48 -9.17 -9.42 -5.49
N VAL A 49 -9.27 -10.32 -4.52
CA VAL A 49 -9.69 -9.97 -3.15
C VAL A 49 -8.68 -9.02 -2.51
N PHE A 50 -7.40 -9.33 -2.55
CA PHE A 50 -6.35 -8.48 -2.00
C PHE A 50 -6.20 -7.18 -2.79
N PHE A 51 -6.44 -7.16 -4.10
CA PHE A 51 -6.54 -5.92 -4.87
C PHE A 51 -7.63 -5.00 -4.30
N VAL A 52 -8.85 -5.51 -4.10
CA VAL A 52 -9.98 -4.72 -3.61
C VAL A 52 -9.74 -4.25 -2.17
N LEU A 53 -9.28 -5.15 -1.30
CA LEU A 53 -9.00 -4.83 0.10
C LEU A 53 -7.86 -3.81 0.24
N ALA A 54 -6.75 -4.03 -0.47
CA ALA A 54 -5.61 -3.10 -0.46
C ALA A 54 -6.00 -1.76 -1.08
N GLY A 55 -6.76 -1.75 -2.18
CA GLY A 55 -7.25 -0.52 -2.80
C GLY A 55 -8.11 0.31 -1.84
N GLY A 56 -9.07 -0.34 -1.15
CA GLY A 56 -9.88 0.33 -0.13
C GLY A 56 -9.05 0.83 1.05
N LEU A 57 -8.10 0.02 1.54
CA LEU A 57 -7.22 0.39 2.65
C LEU A 57 -6.31 1.57 2.30
N PHE A 58 -5.68 1.55 1.12
CA PHE A 58 -4.82 2.62 0.65
C PHE A 58 -5.59 3.89 0.39
N ALA A 59 -6.82 3.80 -0.13
CA ALA A 59 -7.67 4.98 -0.31
C ALA A 59 -8.05 5.59 1.04
N GLY A 60 -8.48 4.76 2.00
CA GLY A 60 -8.76 5.18 3.37
C GLY A 60 -7.54 5.82 4.03
N LEU A 61 -6.35 5.24 3.87
CA LEU A 61 -5.09 5.79 4.36
C LEU A 61 -4.79 7.16 3.74
N GLY A 62 -4.94 7.31 2.41
CA GLY A 62 -4.74 8.57 1.71
C GLY A 62 -5.67 9.68 2.24
N TYR A 63 -6.96 9.37 2.44
CA TYR A 63 -7.92 10.32 3.02
C TYR A 63 -7.61 10.65 4.49
N ALA A 64 -7.14 9.68 5.28
CA ALA A 64 -6.73 9.91 6.66
C ALA A 64 -5.53 10.86 6.73
N ILE A 65 -4.49 10.63 5.92
CA ILE A 65 -3.30 11.48 5.82
C ILE A 65 -3.69 12.89 5.37
N ALA A 66 -4.52 13.01 4.32
CA ALA A 66 -5.00 14.30 3.84
C ALA A 66 -5.77 15.08 4.93
N THR A 67 -6.61 14.37 5.70
CA THR A 67 -7.38 14.97 6.80
C THR A 67 -6.47 15.49 7.91
N VAL A 68 -5.49 14.70 8.34
CA VAL A 68 -4.51 15.12 9.37
C VAL A 68 -3.64 16.27 8.85
N GLY A 69 -3.23 16.24 7.58
CA GLY A 69 -2.45 17.31 6.96
C GLY A 69 -3.14 18.68 6.96
N ARG A 70 -4.47 18.72 7.09
CA ARG A 70 -5.27 19.95 7.21
C ARG A 70 -5.30 20.56 8.61
N TRP A 71 -4.80 19.88 9.65
CA TRP A 71 -4.79 20.38 11.04
C TRP A 71 -3.71 21.44 11.32
N GLY A 72 -3.26 22.15 10.29
CA GLY A 72 -2.18 23.13 10.37
C GLY A 72 -0.78 22.52 10.34
N THR A 73 0.22 23.28 10.78
CA THR A 73 1.64 22.93 10.62
C THR A 73 2.02 21.62 11.32
N LEU A 74 1.49 21.36 12.51
CA LEU A 74 1.77 20.12 13.25
C LEU A 74 1.27 18.89 12.49
N GLY A 75 0.07 18.95 11.90
CA GLY A 75 -0.47 17.87 11.07
C GLY A 75 0.37 17.60 9.82
N ARG A 76 0.86 18.65 9.16
CA ARG A 76 1.76 18.53 8.00
C ARG A 76 3.10 17.90 8.37
N VAL A 77 3.70 18.33 9.47
CA VAL A 77 4.97 17.74 9.94
C VAL A 77 4.77 16.28 10.34
N ALA A 78 3.72 15.97 11.09
CA ALA A 78 3.41 14.59 11.50
C ALA A 78 3.20 13.67 10.30
N THR A 79 2.47 14.12 9.28
CA THR A 79 2.26 13.35 8.04
C THR A 79 3.57 13.14 7.27
N LEU A 80 4.43 14.16 7.15
CA LEU A 80 5.75 13.99 6.53
C LEU A 80 6.67 13.03 7.31
N LEU A 81 6.56 12.96 8.64
CA LEU A 81 7.29 11.95 9.42
C LEU A 81 6.81 10.52 9.10
N PHE A 82 5.52 10.31 8.83
CA PHE A 82 5.04 9.02 8.34
C PHE A 82 5.65 8.62 7.00
N SER A 83 6.05 9.59 6.16
CA SER A 83 6.79 9.30 4.93
C SER A 83 8.13 8.62 5.22
N LEU A 84 8.89 9.16 6.19
CA LEU A 84 10.15 8.58 6.62
C LEU A 84 9.97 7.18 7.19
N VAL A 85 8.93 7.00 8.02
CA VAL A 85 8.59 5.68 8.57
C VAL A 85 8.25 4.70 7.46
N GLY A 86 7.38 5.07 6.52
CA GLY A 86 6.99 4.22 5.39
C GLY A 86 8.17 3.82 4.50
N CYS A 87 9.01 4.78 4.10
CA CYS A 87 10.20 4.52 3.29
C CYS A 87 11.22 3.64 4.02
N TYR A 88 11.47 3.91 5.31
CA TYR A 88 12.38 3.08 6.10
C TYR A 88 11.84 1.67 6.31
N SER A 89 10.55 1.52 6.63
CA SER A 89 9.90 0.22 6.77
C SER A 89 9.96 -0.57 5.47
N ALA A 90 9.70 0.05 4.32
CA ALA A 90 9.81 -0.61 3.02
C ALA A 90 11.23 -1.12 2.77
N TYR A 91 12.24 -0.29 3.03
CA TYR A 91 13.64 -0.68 2.90
C TYR A 91 14.06 -1.78 3.90
N ALA A 92 13.65 -1.66 5.15
CA ALA A 92 13.97 -2.61 6.20
C ALA A 92 13.33 -3.99 5.93
N THR A 93 12.07 -4.02 5.49
CA THR A 93 11.40 -5.26 5.07
C THR A 93 12.05 -5.85 3.82
N TYR A 94 12.36 -5.04 2.81
CA TYR A 94 13.00 -5.51 1.58
C TYR A 94 14.40 -6.10 1.81
N THR A 95 15.15 -5.54 2.76
CA THR A 95 16.49 -6.03 3.13
C THR A 95 16.49 -7.16 4.16
N GLY A 96 15.32 -7.62 4.60
CA GLY A 96 15.20 -8.66 5.63
C GLY A 96 15.67 -8.21 7.02
N ARG A 97 15.69 -6.90 7.30
CA ARG A 97 15.97 -6.37 8.65
C ARG A 97 14.74 -6.43 9.57
N ILE A 98 13.56 -6.51 8.97
CA ILE A 98 12.26 -6.68 9.64
C ILE A 98 11.52 -7.76 8.84
N ALA A 99 10.82 -8.67 9.53
CA ALA A 99 10.07 -9.76 8.90
C ALA A 99 10.96 -10.71 8.09
N ASP A 100 12.14 -11.05 8.63
CA ASP A 100 13.06 -12.06 8.11
C ASP A 100 12.46 -13.47 8.11
N ASP A 101 11.59 -13.77 9.08
CA ASP A 101 10.85 -15.03 9.16
C ASP A 101 9.56 -15.06 8.31
N ALA A 102 9.19 -13.96 7.65
CA ALA A 102 7.96 -13.91 6.86
C ALA A 102 8.13 -14.63 5.52
N ASP A 103 7.05 -15.23 5.02
CA ASP A 103 7.03 -15.76 3.66
C ASP A 103 7.25 -14.65 2.63
N PRO A 104 7.80 -14.97 1.44
CA PRO A 104 8.14 -13.97 0.43
C PRO A 104 6.96 -13.10 -0.01
N ALA A 105 5.73 -13.66 -0.05
CA ALA A 105 4.55 -12.90 -0.45
C ALA A 105 4.20 -11.86 0.62
N SER A 106 4.16 -12.26 1.89
CA SER A 106 3.91 -11.37 3.02
C SER A 106 4.95 -10.27 3.13
N ALA A 107 6.24 -10.60 2.98
CA ALA A 107 7.31 -9.60 3.00
C ALA A 107 7.14 -8.56 1.89
N LEU A 108 6.89 -9.00 0.65
CA LEU A 108 6.69 -8.09 -0.49
C LEU A 108 5.40 -7.27 -0.39
N MET A 109 4.30 -7.83 0.13
CA MET A 109 3.08 -7.06 0.43
C MET A 109 3.33 -5.99 1.50
N GLY A 110 4.16 -6.31 2.49
CA GLY A 110 4.64 -5.36 3.49
C GLY A 110 5.44 -4.20 2.87
N VAL A 111 6.37 -4.52 1.96
CA VAL A 111 7.14 -3.50 1.21
C VAL A 111 6.22 -2.58 0.42
N VAL A 112 5.22 -3.13 -0.30
CA VAL A 112 4.26 -2.32 -1.07
C VAL A 112 3.46 -1.40 -0.14
N SER A 113 2.92 -1.94 0.95
CA SER A 113 2.10 -1.18 1.89
C SER A 113 2.89 -0.05 2.56
N ALA A 114 4.13 -0.33 2.98
CA ALA A 114 5.03 0.65 3.56
C ALA A 114 5.45 1.72 2.55
N THR A 115 5.64 1.34 1.27
CA THR A 115 5.94 2.28 0.18
C THR A 115 4.76 3.23 -0.06
N VAL A 116 3.53 2.71 -0.10
CA VAL A 116 2.32 3.54 -0.26
C VAL A 116 2.21 4.57 0.88
N LEU A 117 2.40 4.13 2.13
CA LEU A 117 2.47 5.03 3.28
C LEU A 117 3.60 6.07 3.13
N GLY A 118 4.76 5.63 2.66
CA GLY A 118 5.93 6.48 2.41
C GLY A 118 5.68 7.58 1.38
N VAL A 119 4.95 7.26 0.32
CA VAL A 119 4.76 8.12 -0.85
C VAL A 119 3.58 9.09 -0.69
N TYR A 120 2.55 8.73 0.08
CA TYR A 120 1.36 9.59 0.25
C TYR A 120 1.66 11.00 0.76
N PRO A 121 2.36 11.18 1.91
CA PRO A 121 2.57 12.50 2.48
C PRO A 121 3.31 13.50 1.56
N PRO A 122 4.45 13.16 0.91
CA PRO A 122 5.15 14.12 0.07
C PRO A 122 4.33 14.52 -1.18
N ILE A 123 3.58 13.59 -1.78
CA ILE A 123 2.73 13.91 -2.93
C ILE A 123 1.60 14.85 -2.52
N LEU A 124 0.88 14.53 -1.43
CA LEU A 124 -0.21 15.37 -0.94
C LEU A 124 0.29 16.75 -0.48
N PHE A 125 1.48 16.80 0.11
CA PHE A 125 2.12 18.07 0.47
C PHE A 125 2.44 18.92 -0.76
N ALA A 126 2.99 18.32 -1.82
CA ALA A 126 3.28 19.02 -3.07
C ALA A 126 2.00 19.55 -3.75
N LEU A 127 0.92 18.76 -3.76
CA LEU A 127 -0.38 19.19 -4.31
C LEU A 127 -0.99 20.35 -3.53
N ALA A 128 -0.83 20.38 -2.22
CA ALA A 128 -1.34 21.46 -1.38
C ALA A 128 -0.63 22.81 -1.59
N GLN A 129 0.44 22.85 -2.39
CA GLN A 129 1.17 24.07 -2.76
C GLN A 129 0.85 24.58 -4.17
N LEU A 130 0.05 23.84 -4.95
CA LEU A 130 -0.44 24.24 -6.28
C LEU A 130 -1.75 25.02 -6.16
#